data_AF-A0A2D4HBV0-F1
#
_entry.id   AF-A0A2D4HBV0-F1
#
_cell.length_a   1.000
_cell.length_b   1.000
_cell.length_c   1.000
_cell.angle_alpha   90.00
_cell.angle_beta   90.00
_cell.angle_gamma   90.00
#
_symmetry.space_group_name_H-M   'P 1'
#
loop_
_entity.id
_entity.type
_entity.pdbx_description
1 polymer ?
#
loop_
_entity_poly.entity_id
_entity_poly.type
_entity_poly.pdbx_seq_one_letter_code
_entity_poly.pdbx_strand_id
1 'polypeptide(L)'
;MGGFLQAIFFGYAGFRISRSCLKFDPLYPDDIKQLHITGICYLGSKLSFTFTKEKTTIKMTKSSPDLHLSVLEVVLVGTGEHLSLKEGQSVSFTTAGWIQKESALP
;
A
#
# COMPACT_ATOMS: atom_id res chain seq x y z
N MET A 1 -10.01 -22.28 -2.07
CA MET A 1 -9.16 -21.68 -1.01
C MET A 1 -9.12 -20.14 -1.02
N GLY A 2 -10.14 -19.45 -1.57
CA GLY A 2 -10.15 -17.97 -1.61
C GLY A 2 -10.27 -17.30 -0.24
N GLY A 3 -10.96 -17.93 0.71
CA GLY A 3 -11.17 -17.37 2.06
C GLY A 3 -9.88 -17.14 2.86
N PHE A 4 -8.85 -17.96 2.67
CA PHE A 4 -7.56 -17.75 3.33
C PHE A 4 -6.92 -16.44 2.90
N LEU A 5 -6.76 -16.23 1.58
CA LEU A 5 -6.15 -15.02 1.05
C LEU A 5 -7.00 -13.78 1.35
N GLN A 6 -8.33 -13.94 1.36
CA GLN A 6 -9.25 -12.89 1.77
C GLN A 6 -9.03 -12.47 3.23
N ALA A 7 -8.78 -13.42 4.15
CA ALA A 7 -8.44 -13.10 5.54
C ALA A 7 -7.10 -12.37 5.67
N ILE A 8 -6.10 -12.71 4.83
CA ILE A 8 -4.83 -11.98 4.80
C ILE A 8 -5.01 -10.54 4.28
N PHE A 9 -5.70 -10.35 3.16
CA PHE A 9 -5.85 -9.03 2.54
C PHE A 9 -6.84 -8.13 3.29
N PHE A 10 -8.05 -8.61 3.54
CA PHE A 10 -9.12 -7.80 4.10
C PHE A 10 -9.21 -7.89 5.63
N GLY A 11 -8.57 -8.88 6.23
CA GLY A 11 -8.37 -8.98 7.68
C GLY A 11 -7.06 -8.34 8.08
N TYR A 12 -5.96 -9.11 8.08
CA TYR A 12 -4.69 -8.68 8.67
C TYR A 12 -4.06 -7.45 8.01
N ALA A 13 -4.04 -7.34 6.68
CA ALA A 13 -3.50 -6.15 6.01
C ALA A 13 -4.47 -4.95 6.02
N GLY A 14 -5.73 -5.17 6.42
CA GLY A 14 -6.75 -4.13 6.45
C GLY A 14 -7.06 -3.49 5.08
N PHE A 15 -6.80 -4.18 3.96
CA PHE A 15 -7.00 -3.60 2.65
C PHE A 15 -8.47 -3.27 2.40
N ARG A 16 -8.74 -2.06 1.92
CA ARG A 16 -10.07 -1.64 1.45
C ARG A 16 -9.91 -0.81 0.18
N ILE A 17 -10.59 -1.22 -0.88
CA ILE A 17 -10.58 -0.49 -2.15
C ILE A 17 -11.82 0.40 -2.20
N SER A 18 -11.61 1.67 -2.54
CA SER A 18 -12.65 2.63 -2.86
C SER A 18 -12.45 3.18 -4.27
N ARG A 19 -13.34 4.06 -4.73
CA ARG A 19 -13.23 4.66 -6.08
C ARG A 19 -11.93 5.43 -6.29
N SER A 20 -11.40 6.05 -5.24
CA SER A 20 -10.23 6.95 -5.34
C SER A 20 -8.96 6.41 -4.69
N CYS A 21 -9.07 5.45 -3.77
CA CYS A 21 -7.89 4.98 -3.03
C CYS A 21 -7.95 3.49 -2.62
N LEU A 22 -6.76 2.94 -2.38
CA LEU A 22 -6.52 1.67 -1.71
C LEU A 22 -6.05 1.95 -0.28
N LYS A 23 -6.92 1.72 0.70
CA LYS A 23 -6.59 1.86 2.12
C LYS A 23 -5.89 0.62 2.65
N PHE A 24 -5.06 0.80 3.66
CA PHE A 24 -4.45 -0.26 4.45
C PHE A 24 -4.45 0.14 5.93
N ASP A 25 -4.71 -0.84 6.78
CA ASP A 25 -4.72 -0.67 8.25
C ASP A 25 -4.28 -2.01 8.87
N PRO A 26 -2.97 -2.28 8.88
CA PRO A 26 -2.46 -3.58 9.26
C PRO A 26 -2.67 -3.84 10.74
N LEU A 27 -3.37 -4.95 11.03
CA LEU A 27 -3.49 -5.50 12.37
C LEU A 27 -2.39 -6.53 12.57
N TYR A 28 -1.60 -6.36 13.63
CA TYR A 28 -0.47 -7.24 13.96
C TYR A 28 -0.81 -8.14 15.15
N PRO A 29 -1.13 -9.42 14.92
CA PRO A 29 -1.10 -10.43 15.96
C PRO A 29 0.31 -10.57 16.52
N ASP A 30 0.42 -10.85 17.82
CA ASP A 30 1.73 -10.91 18.49
C ASP A 30 2.65 -12.01 17.97
N ASP A 31 2.08 -13.05 17.38
CA ASP A 31 2.73 -14.22 16.81
C ASP A 31 3.24 -14.01 15.37
N ILE A 32 2.81 -12.95 14.67
CA ILE A 32 3.26 -12.64 13.32
C ILE A 32 4.40 -11.61 13.38
N LYS A 33 5.63 -12.07 13.10
CA LYS A 33 6.81 -11.19 13.04
C LYS A 33 6.82 -10.28 11.80
N GLN A 34 6.41 -10.83 10.67
CA GLN A 34 6.41 -10.13 9.39
C GLN A 34 5.37 -10.74 8.44
N LEU A 35 4.64 -9.87 7.74
CA LEU A 35 3.76 -10.24 6.64
C LEU A 35 4.25 -9.54 5.37
N HIS A 36 4.61 -10.33 4.35
CA HIS A 36 5.06 -9.82 3.06
C HIS A 36 4.03 -10.17 1.99
N ILE A 37 3.44 -9.14 1.39
CA ILE A 37 2.46 -9.25 0.31
C ILE A 37 3.08 -8.67 -0.94
N THR A 38 3.19 -9.47 -2.00
CA THR A 38 3.79 -9.03 -3.27
C THR A 38 2.79 -9.15 -4.41
N GLY A 39 3.01 -8.37 -5.46
CA GLY A 39 2.26 -8.49 -6.69
C GLY A 39 0.86 -7.88 -6.65
N ILE A 40 0.62 -6.93 -5.75
CA ILE A 40 -0.62 -6.15 -5.74
C ILE A 40 -0.59 -5.19 -6.93
N CYS A 41 -1.48 -5.39 -7.90
CA CYS A 41 -1.64 -4.48 -9.02
C CYS A 41 -2.74 -3.46 -8.70
N TYR A 42 -2.38 -2.17 -8.64
CA TYR A 42 -3.32 -1.09 -8.38
C TYR A 42 -3.02 0.08 -9.31
N LEU A 43 -4.05 0.55 -10.05
CA LEU A 43 -3.96 1.68 -10.99
C LEU A 43 -2.80 1.58 -12.01
N GLY A 44 -2.48 0.37 -12.47
CA GLY A 44 -1.38 0.14 -13.43
C GLY A 44 0.01 0.01 -12.79
N SER A 45 0.12 0.14 -11.47
CA SER A 45 1.37 -0.03 -10.73
C SER A 45 1.37 -1.35 -9.95
N LYS A 46 2.54 -1.99 -9.87
CA LYS A 46 2.74 -3.23 -9.11
C LYS A 46 3.42 -2.90 -7.78
N LEU A 47 2.75 -3.20 -6.68
CA LEU A 47 3.14 -2.87 -5.33
C LEU A 47 3.52 -4.13 -4.53
N SER A 48 4.46 -3.96 -3.60
CA SER A 48 4.77 -4.90 -2.54
C SER A 48 4.66 -4.20 -1.19
N PHE A 49 4.08 -4.90 -0.23
CA PHE A 49 3.89 -4.45 1.14
C PHE A 49 4.66 -5.36 2.08
N THR A 50 5.44 -4.76 2.97
CA THR A 50 6.06 -5.46 4.08
C THR A 50 5.55 -4.84 5.36
N PHE A 51 4.85 -5.64 6.13
CA PHE A 51 4.28 -5.28 7.43
C PHE A 51 5.14 -5.93 8.51
N THR A 52 5.69 -5.14 9.44
CA THR A 52 6.36 -5.61 10.67
C THR A 52 5.78 -4.88 11.88
N LYS A 53 6.03 -5.39 13.10
CA LYS A 53 5.53 -4.75 14.33
C LYS A 53 5.94 -3.28 14.45
N GLU A 54 7.11 -2.92 13.90
CA GLU A 54 7.68 -1.60 14.01
C GLU A 54 7.21 -0.66 12.90
N LYS A 55 6.99 -1.19 11.68
CA LYS A 55 6.68 -0.34 10.52
C LYS A 55 6.04 -1.10 9.36
N THR A 56 5.36 -0.32 8.53
CA THR A 56 4.91 -0.70 7.20
C THR A 56 5.87 -0.13 6.17
N THR A 57 6.27 -0.95 5.20
CA THR A 57 7.04 -0.52 4.03
C THR A 57 6.26 -0.84 2.76
N ILE A 58 6.08 0.16 1.90
CA ILE A 58 5.45 -0.01 0.59
C ILE A 58 6.49 0.26 -0.48
N LYS A 59 6.62 -0.67 -1.43
CA LYS A 59 7.52 -0.56 -2.57
C LYS A 59 6.72 -0.61 -3.88
N MET A 60 6.94 0.34 -4.77
CA MET A 60 6.50 0.22 -6.15
C MET A 60 7.55 -0.57 -6.93
N THR A 61 7.19 -1.77 -7.36
CA THR A 61 8.12 -2.68 -8.05
C THR A 61 8.17 -2.47 -9.55
N LYS A 62 7.04 -2.08 -10.16
CA LYS A 62 6.92 -1.75 -11.58
C LYS A 62 5.83 -0.72 -11.78
N SER A 63 6.02 0.20 -12.71
CA SER A 63 4.97 1.02 -13.28
C SER A 63 4.65 0.57 -14.71
N SER A 64 3.38 0.63 -15.12
CA SER A 64 3.03 0.36 -16.51
C SER A 64 3.46 1.52 -17.40
N PRO A 65 4.18 1.27 -18.51
CA PRO A 65 4.58 2.32 -19.45
C PRO A 65 3.38 3.00 -20.13
N ASP A 66 2.26 2.31 -20.33
CA ASP A 66 1.04 2.91 -20.91
C ASP A 66 0.34 3.89 -19.95
N LEU A 67 0.65 3.84 -18.65
CA LEU A 67 0.12 4.70 -17.60
C LEU A 67 1.21 5.62 -17.01
N HIS A 68 2.11 6.10 -17.87
CA HIS A 68 3.25 7.00 -17.58
C HIS A 68 2.94 8.29 -16.79
N LEU A 69 1.69 8.50 -16.37
CA LEU A 69 1.16 9.71 -15.75
C LEU A 69 0.53 9.50 -14.37
N SER A 70 0.30 8.27 -13.91
CA SER A 70 -0.27 8.06 -12.57
C SER A 70 0.84 7.86 -11.54
N VAL A 71 1.45 8.97 -11.10
CA VAL A 71 2.28 8.93 -9.88
C VAL A 71 1.36 8.58 -8.73
N LEU A 72 1.73 7.57 -7.95
CA LEU A 72 0.99 7.19 -6.76
C LEU A 72 1.62 7.89 -5.55
N GLU A 73 0.80 8.18 -4.55
CA GLU A 73 1.25 8.67 -3.26
C GLU A 73 0.64 7.84 -2.14
N VAL A 74 1.35 7.73 -1.02
CA VAL A 74 0.82 7.23 0.24
C VAL A 74 0.47 8.41 1.11
N VAL A 75 -0.77 8.46 1.58
CA VAL A 75 -1.22 9.43 2.57
C VAL A 75 -1.36 8.74 3.93
N LEU A 76 -0.71 9.30 4.94
CA LEU A 76 -0.66 8.74 6.29
C LEU A 76 -1.80 9.23 7.17
N VAL A 77 -2.46 8.31 7.88
CA VAL A 77 -3.47 8.65 8.88
C VAL A 77 -2.81 9.35 10.06
N GLY A 78 -3.43 10.42 10.56
CA GLY A 78 -2.96 11.19 11.71
C GLY A 78 -2.10 12.39 11.32
N THR A 79 -1.02 12.18 10.56
CA THR A 79 -0.14 13.28 10.11
C THR A 79 -0.65 13.96 8.84
N GLY A 80 -1.39 13.23 7.98
CA GLY A 80 -1.77 13.72 6.66
C GLY A 80 -0.59 13.91 5.71
N GLU A 81 0.58 13.32 6.03
CA GLU A 81 1.77 13.43 5.18
C GLU A 81 1.57 12.66 3.86
N HIS A 82 2.03 13.27 2.77
CA HIS A 82 1.98 12.72 1.42
C HIS A 82 3.37 12.24 0.99
N LEU A 83 3.49 10.93 0.75
CA LEU A 83 4.74 10.29 0.35
C LEU A 83 4.65 9.77 -1.08
N SER A 84 5.39 10.39 -2.01
CA SER A 84 5.41 9.97 -3.42
C SER A 84 5.99 8.56 -3.58
N LEU A 85 5.33 7.71 -4.36
CA LEU A 85 5.72 6.36 -4.72
C LEU A 85 6.17 6.33 -6.19
N LYS A 86 7.48 6.17 -6.41
CA LYS A 86 8.07 5.99 -7.74
C LYS A 86 8.55 4.57 -7.93
N GLU A 87 8.65 4.14 -9.19
CA GLU A 87 9.18 2.82 -9.51
C GLU A 87 10.58 2.60 -8.89
N GLY A 88 10.76 1.47 -8.22
CA GLY A 88 11.97 1.12 -7.50
C GLY A 88 12.08 1.71 -6.09
N GLN A 89 11.34 2.79 -5.78
CA GLN A 89 11.35 3.41 -4.45
C GLN A 89 10.51 2.64 -3.44
N SER A 90 10.88 2.80 -2.17
CA SER A 90 10.15 2.29 -1.01
C SER A 90 9.96 3.41 0.01
N VAL A 91 8.79 3.47 0.62
CA VAL A 91 8.47 4.38 1.72
C VAL A 91 8.14 3.56 2.96
N SER A 92 8.55 4.05 4.13
CA SER A 92 8.37 3.35 5.41
C SER A 92 7.80 4.28 6.46
N PHE A 93 6.83 3.79 7.23
CA PHE A 93 6.09 4.57 8.24
C PHE A 93 5.43 3.64 9.26
N THR A 94 4.93 4.19 10.36
CA THR A 94 4.43 3.42 11.52
C THR A 94 2.90 3.44 11.69
N THR A 95 2.18 4.10 10.78
CA THR A 95 0.73 4.31 10.86
C THR A 95 -0.01 3.67 9.68
N ALA A 96 -1.34 3.61 9.79
CA ALA A 96 -2.25 3.27 8.70
C ALA A 96 -2.29 4.38 7.64
N GLY A 97 -2.88 4.08 6.48
CA GLY A 97 -2.88 5.02 5.38
C GLY A 97 -3.66 4.56 4.17
N TRP A 98 -3.51 5.30 3.07
CA TRP A 98 -4.05 4.91 1.80
C TRP A 98 -3.17 5.34 0.63
N ILE A 99 -3.26 4.58 -0.44
CA ILE A 99 -2.61 4.88 -1.71
C ILE A 99 -3.64 5.49 -2.65
N GLN A 100 -3.28 6.61 -3.26
CA GLN A 100 -4.10 7.27 -4.27
C GLN A 100 -3.22 7.77 -5.41
N LYS A 101 -3.85 8.27 -6.48
CA LYS A 101 -3.12 9.04 -7.49
C LYS A 101 -2.69 10.36 -6.87
N GLU A 102 -1.45 10.75 -7.11
CA GLU A 102 -0.98 12.09 -6.79
C GLU A 102 -1.88 13.10 -7.52
N SER A 103 -2.46 14.02 -6.74
CA SER A 103 -3.27 15.07 -7.33
C SER A 103 -2.34 16.00 -8.08
N ALA A 104 -2.45 16.05 -9.41
CA ALA A 104 -1.84 17.13 -10.16
C ALA A 104 -2.40 18.44 -9.59
N LEU A 105 -1.54 19.26 -8.99
CA LEU A 105 -1.91 20.62 -8.62
C LEU A 105 -2.50 21.31 -9.88
N PRO A 106 -3.67 21.96 -9.78
CA PRO A 106 -4.29 22.67 -10.89
C PRO A 106 -3.44 23.85 -11.37
#